data_AF-A0A0H3M131-F1
#
_entry.id   AF-A0A0H3M131-F1
#
_cell.length_a   1.000
_cell.length_b   1.000
_cell.length_c   1.000
_cell.angle_alpha   90.00
_cell.angle_beta   90.00
_cell.angle_gamma   90.00
#
_symmetry.space_group_name_H-M   'P 1'
#
loop_
_entity.id
_entity.type
_entity.pdbx_description
1 polymer ?
#
loop_
_entity_poly.entity_id
_entity_poly.type
_entity_poly.pdbx_seq_one_letter_code
_entity_poly.pdbx_strand_id
1 'polypeptide(L)'
;MLQDALLAWLHYLAIFVLIVLMTAEAVLLRPGMSARSVGRLALYDRLYLASALAVLATGVLRLTLGAKGAAFYMANPWFHAKIGLFVLIALCSIPPTLAFLSWKKQSLSQPGFTPADADIRRARRWVMIESHLFIFLPLFAVLMARGIGI
;
A
#
# COMPACT_ATOMS: atom_id res chain seq x y z
N MET A 1 25.36 5.51 -12.46
CA MET A 1 25.42 4.47 -11.41
C MET A 1 24.92 4.97 -10.06
N LEU A 2 25.46 6.07 -9.50
CA LEU A 2 24.99 6.62 -8.21
C LEU A 2 23.51 7.04 -8.24
N GLN A 3 23.08 7.77 -9.27
CA GLN A 3 21.68 8.21 -9.41
C GLN A 3 20.69 7.03 -9.42
N ASP A 4 20.96 6.00 -10.23
CA ASP A 4 20.12 4.80 -10.31
C ASP A 4 20.04 4.07 -8.95
N ALA A 5 21.17 3.98 -8.23
CA ALA A 5 21.23 3.40 -6.89
C ALA A 5 20.39 4.20 -5.87
N LEU A 6 20.48 5.54 -5.89
CA LEU A 6 19.70 6.42 -5.00
C LEU A 6 18.20 6.32 -5.29
N LEU A 7 17.79 6.29 -6.57
CA LEU A 7 16.39 6.14 -6.96
C LEU A 7 15.84 4.77 -6.54
N ALA A 8 16.63 3.69 -6.69
CA ALA A 8 16.26 2.36 -6.21
C ALA A 8 16.12 2.33 -4.68
N TRP A 9 17.10 2.87 -3.94
CA TRP A 9 17.06 2.96 -2.49
C TRP A 9 15.82 3.73 -1.99
N LEU A 10 15.53 4.89 -2.59
CA LEU A 10 14.36 5.70 -2.23
C LEU A 10 13.05 4.96 -2.49
N HIS A 11 12.94 4.25 -3.61
CA HIS A 11 11.75 3.45 -3.92
C HIS A 11 11.56 2.29 -2.94
N TYR A 12 12.63 1.59 -2.57
CA TYR A 12 12.57 0.52 -1.57
C TYR A 12 12.21 1.06 -0.18
N LEU A 13 12.75 2.21 0.21
CA LEU A 13 12.37 2.86 1.46
C LEU A 13 10.87 3.18 1.49
N ALA A 14 10.33 3.75 0.41
CA ALA A 14 8.89 4.01 0.29
C ALA A 14 8.06 2.72 0.40
N ILE A 15 8.50 1.63 -0.24
CA ILE A 15 7.86 0.31 -0.15
C ILE A 15 7.87 -0.21 1.30
N PHE A 16 9.00 -0.12 2.01
CA PHE A 16 9.09 -0.60 3.38
C PHE A 16 8.19 0.20 4.33
N VAL A 17 8.13 1.52 4.18
CA VAL A 17 7.21 2.37 4.94
C VAL A 17 5.76 1.95 4.70
N LEU A 18 5.39 1.70 3.45
CA LEU A 18 4.06 1.20 3.09
C LEU A 18 3.73 -0.13 3.77
N ILE A 19 4.63 -1.12 3.68
CA ILE A 19 4.45 -2.44 4.31
C ILE A 19 4.28 -2.31 5.83
N VAL A 20 5.08 -1.46 6.47
CA VAL A 20 5.00 -1.22 7.92
C VAL A 20 3.63 -0.66 8.30
N LEU A 21 3.12 0.32 7.55
CA LEU A 21 1.82 0.94 7.82
C LEU A 21 0.65 -0.02 7.57
N MET A 22 0.69 -0.76 6.46
CA MET A 22 -0.28 -1.82 6.15
C MET A 22 -0.31 -2.89 7.24
N THR A 23 0.87 -3.30 7.73
CA THR A 23 0.98 -4.26 8.83
C THR A 23 0.43 -3.66 10.13
N ALA A 24 0.69 -2.38 10.42
CA ALA A 24 0.17 -1.71 11.61
C ALA A 24 -1.37 -1.66 11.61
N GLU A 25 -2.00 -1.38 10.46
CA GLU A 25 -3.45 -1.45 10.29
C GLU A 25 -3.98 -2.88 10.54
N ALA A 26 -3.34 -3.87 9.92
CA ALA A 26 -3.69 -5.27 10.12
C ALA A 26 -3.58 -5.69 11.60
N VAL A 27 -2.61 -5.17 12.36
CA VAL A 27 -2.47 -5.45 13.79
C VAL A 27 -3.53 -4.72 14.63
N LEU A 28 -3.84 -3.46 14.30
CA LEU A 28 -4.85 -2.67 15.02
C LEU A 28 -6.28 -3.19 14.81
N LEU A 29 -6.58 -3.75 13.64
CA LEU A 29 -7.88 -4.31 13.28
C LEU A 29 -8.14 -5.66 13.96
N ARG A 30 -8.33 -5.63 15.27
CA ARG A 30 -8.67 -6.81 16.09
C ARG A 30 -9.98 -6.58 16.86
N PRO A 31 -10.80 -7.63 17.08
CA PRO A 31 -11.97 -7.54 17.93
C PRO A 31 -11.65 -6.92 19.29
N GLY A 32 -12.55 -6.08 19.81
CA GLY A 32 -12.32 -5.33 21.05
C GLY A 32 -11.25 -4.24 20.96
N MET A 33 -11.00 -3.65 19.78
CA MET A 33 -10.08 -2.52 19.65
C MET A 33 -10.52 -1.33 20.53
N SER A 34 -9.55 -0.64 21.14
CA SER A 34 -9.83 0.53 21.98
C SER A 34 -10.26 1.76 21.15
N ALA A 35 -10.96 2.70 21.77
CA ALA A 35 -11.29 3.99 21.13
C ALA A 35 -10.04 4.76 20.67
N ARG A 36 -8.91 4.64 21.40
CA ARG A 36 -7.62 5.21 20.99
C ARG A 36 -7.09 4.59 19.69
N SER A 37 -7.36 3.30 19.48
CA SER A 37 -6.96 2.59 18.26
C SER A 37 -7.71 3.11 17.04
N VAL A 38 -8.96 3.58 17.17
CA VAL A 38 -9.73 4.18 16.06
C VAL A 38 -9.02 5.41 15.49
N GLY A 39 -8.52 6.29 16.38
CA GLY A 39 -7.77 7.47 15.98
C GLY A 39 -6.43 7.14 15.31
N ARG A 40 -5.70 6.14 15.85
CA ARG A 40 -4.44 5.67 15.25
C ARG A 40 -4.64 5.02 13.89
N LEU A 41 -5.71 4.24 13.74
CA LEU A 41 -6.04 3.56 12.49
C LEU A 41 -6.25 4.57 11.36
N ALA A 42 -7.03 5.63 11.60
CA ALA A 42 -7.22 6.70 10.60
C ALA A 42 -5.94 7.49 10.29
N LEU A 43 -5.02 7.62 11.25
CA LEU A 43 -3.71 8.24 10.98
C LEU A 43 -2.85 7.31 10.12
N TYR A 44 -2.78 6.02 10.45
CA TYR A 44 -1.99 5.05 9.71
C TYR A 44 -2.49 4.88 8.28
N ASP A 45 -3.81 4.87 8.07
CA ASP A 45 -4.42 4.84 6.74
C ASP A 45 -4.03 6.04 5.87
N ARG A 46 -3.98 7.25 6.45
CA ARG A 46 -3.49 8.44 5.74
C ARG A 46 -2.01 8.35 5.39
N LEU A 47 -1.20 7.82 6.31
CA LEU A 47 0.23 7.61 6.07
C LEU A 47 0.44 6.49 5.04
N TYR A 48 -0.39 5.44 5.06
CA TYR A 48 -0.36 4.35 4.09
C TYR A 48 -0.64 4.91 2.70
N LEU A 49 -1.70 5.70 2.53
CA LEU A 49 -2.00 6.38 1.28
C LEU A 49 -0.83 7.27 0.82
N ALA A 50 -0.26 8.07 1.72
CA ALA A 50 0.89 8.92 1.39
C ALA A 50 2.11 8.07 0.95
N SER A 51 2.36 6.94 1.61
CA SER A 51 3.43 6.01 1.24
C SER A 51 3.17 5.33 -0.10
N ALA A 52 1.93 4.97 -0.42
CA ALA A 52 1.54 4.43 -1.73
C ALA A 52 1.78 5.45 -2.85
N LEU A 53 1.43 6.72 -2.62
CA LEU A 53 1.76 7.80 -3.56
C LEU A 53 3.27 7.99 -3.71
N ALA A 54 4.04 7.88 -2.62
CA ALA A 54 5.50 7.94 -2.67
C ALA A 54 6.09 6.75 -3.45
N VAL A 55 5.57 5.54 -3.28
CA VAL A 55 5.95 4.35 -4.07
C VAL A 55 5.70 4.59 -5.55
N LEU A 56 4.53 5.14 -5.91
CA LEU A 56 4.20 5.44 -7.30
C LEU A 56 5.13 6.51 -7.88
N ALA A 57 5.31 7.63 -7.17
CA ALA A 57 6.17 8.72 -7.62
C ALA A 57 7.62 8.28 -7.82
N THR A 58 8.19 7.56 -6.85
CA THR A 58 9.55 7.01 -6.95
C THR A 58 9.66 5.93 -8.03
N GLY A 59 8.60 5.15 -8.26
CA GLY A 59 8.53 4.19 -9.37
C GLY A 59 8.58 4.87 -10.74
N VAL A 60 7.85 5.99 -10.91
CA VAL A 60 7.91 6.82 -12.12
C VAL A 60 9.30 7.42 -12.31
N LEU A 61 9.91 7.96 -11.25
CA LEU A 61 11.30 8.45 -11.33
C LEU A 61 12.27 7.36 -11.77
N ARG A 62 12.12 6.12 -11.31
CA ARG A 62 12.92 4.99 -11.78
C ARG A 62 12.64 4.62 -13.23
N LEU A 63 11.41 4.78 -13.69
CA LEU A 63 11.03 4.52 -15.07
C LEU A 63 11.67 5.54 -16.03
N THR A 64 11.69 6.82 -15.65
CA THR A 64 12.15 7.92 -16.53
C THR A 64 13.63 8.26 -16.38
N LEU A 65 14.19 8.14 -15.17
CA LEU A 65 15.56 8.55 -14.84
C LEU A 65 16.48 7.36 -14.47
N GLY A 66 15.97 6.13 -14.54
CA GLY A 66 16.72 4.91 -14.23
C GLY A 66 17.53 4.36 -15.41
N ALA A 67 18.42 3.42 -15.11
CA ALA A 67 19.46 2.97 -16.05
C ALA A 67 18.96 2.30 -17.35
N LYS A 68 17.78 1.67 -17.34
CA LYS A 68 17.26 0.90 -18.50
C LYS A 68 16.39 1.70 -19.48
N GLY A 69 16.00 2.92 -19.12
CA GLY A 69 15.06 3.75 -19.88
C GLY A 69 13.62 3.20 -19.91
N ALA A 70 12.64 4.07 -20.17
CA ALA A 70 11.21 3.72 -20.12
C ALA A 70 10.81 2.66 -21.17
N ALA A 71 11.41 2.69 -22.36
CA ALA A 71 11.09 1.79 -23.46
C ALA A 71 11.33 0.31 -23.11
N PHE A 72 12.38 0.00 -22.35
CA PHE A 72 12.67 -1.37 -21.90
C PHE A 72 11.54 -1.93 -21.03
N TYR A 73 10.97 -1.10 -20.14
CA TYR A 73 9.93 -1.52 -19.23
C TYR A 73 8.55 -1.61 -19.89
N MET A 74 8.22 -0.67 -20.79
CA MET A 74 6.92 -0.63 -21.45
C MET A 74 6.66 -1.83 -22.36
N ALA A 75 7.69 -2.46 -22.91
CA ALA A 75 7.55 -3.69 -23.69
C ALA A 75 7.35 -4.95 -22.81
N ASN A 76 7.62 -4.87 -21.50
CA ASN A 76 7.59 -6.05 -20.64
C ASN A 76 6.17 -6.31 -20.10
N PRO A 77 5.56 -7.49 -20.32
CA PRO A 77 4.23 -7.79 -19.77
C PRO A 77 4.20 -7.76 -18.23
N TRP A 78 5.31 -8.08 -17.56
CA TRP A 78 5.41 -8.03 -16.10
C TRP A 78 5.44 -6.61 -15.54
N PHE A 79 5.85 -5.62 -16.34
CA PHE A 79 5.69 -4.21 -15.96
C PHE A 79 4.20 -3.86 -15.85
N HIS A 80 3.42 -4.20 -16.87
CA HIS A 80 1.97 -3.94 -16.87
C HIS A 80 1.25 -4.72 -15.78
N ALA A 81 1.61 -5.99 -15.55
CA ALA A 81 1.09 -6.78 -14.44
C ALA A 81 1.40 -6.15 -13.08
N LYS A 82 2.61 -5.62 -12.88
CA LYS A 82 2.99 -4.89 -11.66
C LYS A 82 2.15 -3.64 -11.45
N ILE A 83 1.99 -2.81 -12.47
CA ILE A 83 1.19 -1.58 -12.38
C ILE A 83 -0.28 -1.92 -12.15
N GLY A 84 -0.83 -2.88 -12.90
CA GLY A 84 -2.21 -3.34 -12.74
C GLY A 84 -2.48 -3.90 -11.35
N LEU A 85 -1.57 -4.70 -10.80
CA LEU A 85 -1.67 -5.21 -9.43
C LEU A 85 -1.59 -4.09 -8.39
N PHE A 86 -0.71 -3.10 -8.58
CA PHE A 86 -0.62 -1.95 -7.68
C PHE A 86 -1.93 -1.15 -7.67
N VAL A 87 -2.53 -0.93 -8.85
CA VAL A 87 -3.86 -0.29 -8.97
C VAL A 87 -4.94 -1.14 -8.30
N LEU A 88 -4.94 -2.46 -8.50
CA LEU A 88 -5.88 -3.37 -7.85
C LEU A 88 -5.81 -3.28 -6.33
N ILE A 89 -4.59 -3.28 -5.75
CA ILE A 89 -4.38 -3.11 -4.31
C ILE A 89 -4.95 -1.76 -3.84
N ALA A 90 -4.69 -0.67 -4.56
CA ALA A 90 -5.24 0.64 -4.23
C ALA A 90 -6.78 0.69 -4.32
N LEU A 91 -7.40 -0.08 -5.22
CA LEU A 91 -8.85 -0.21 -5.27
C LEU A 91 -9.39 -1.03 -4.08
N CYS A 92 -8.68 -2.09 -3.69
CA CYS A 92 -9.01 -2.90 -2.52
C CYS A 92 -8.91 -2.11 -1.21
N SER A 93 -8.09 -1.06 -1.14
CA SER A 93 -7.96 -0.20 0.03
C SER A 93 -9.10 0.80 0.21
N ILE A 94 -9.95 1.02 -0.81
CA ILE A 94 -11.06 1.98 -0.72
C ILE A 94 -12.07 1.59 0.38
N PRO A 95 -12.63 0.35 0.43
CA PRO A 95 -13.56 -0.05 1.48
C PRO A 95 -13.05 0.14 2.92
N PRO A 96 -11.84 -0.32 3.31
CA PRO A 96 -11.33 -0.09 4.67
C PRO A 96 -11.10 1.41 4.95
N THR A 97 -10.53 2.18 4.02
CA THR A 97 -10.36 3.63 4.19
C THR A 97 -11.68 4.34 4.49
N LEU A 98 -12.75 4.05 3.74
CA LEU A 98 -14.08 4.62 3.98
C LEU A 98 -14.62 4.26 5.38
N ALA A 99 -14.40 3.01 5.83
CA ALA A 99 -14.78 2.59 7.17
C ALA A 99 -14.00 3.37 8.24
N PHE A 100 -12.69 3.53 8.10
CA PHE A 100 -11.84 4.23 9.07
C PHE A 100 -12.22 5.71 9.19
N LEU A 101 -12.51 6.36 8.06
CA LEU A 101 -12.99 7.74 8.03
C LEU A 101 -14.34 7.88 8.74
N SER A 102 -15.28 6.95 8.48
CA SER A 102 -16.58 6.91 9.16
C SER A 102 -16.43 6.74 10.67
N TRP A 103 -15.61 5.78 11.11
CA TRP A 103 -15.36 5.53 12.54
C TRP A 103 -14.66 6.70 13.21
N LYS A 104 -13.70 7.32 12.51
CA LYS A 104 -13.03 8.51 13.01
C LYS A 104 -14.04 9.65 13.21
N LYS A 105 -14.93 9.88 12.25
CA LYS A 105 -16.00 10.88 12.37
C LYS A 105 -16.91 10.61 13.57
N GLN A 106 -17.37 9.37 13.75
CA GLN A 106 -18.22 8.99 14.90
C GLN A 106 -17.51 9.20 16.25
N SER A 107 -16.21 8.88 16.31
CA SER A 107 -15.40 9.07 17.52
C SER A 107 -15.25 10.53 17.97
N LEU A 108 -15.50 11.50 17.08
CA LEU A 108 -15.48 12.93 17.42
C LEU A 108 -16.75 13.35 18.17
N SER A 109 -17.88 12.71 17.86
CA SER A 109 -19.18 12.99 18.49
C SER A 109 -19.50 12.09 19.68
N GLN A 110 -18.85 10.93 19.79
CA GLN A 110 -19.14 9.91 20.79
C GLN A 110 -17.85 9.50 21.53
N PRO A 111 -17.58 10.07 22.71
CA PRO A 111 -16.45 9.68 23.54
C PRO A 111 -16.49 8.17 23.84
N GLY A 112 -15.38 7.47 23.57
CA GLY A 112 -15.30 6.02 23.79
C GLY A 112 -15.87 5.16 22.66
N PHE A 113 -16.27 5.74 21.53
CA PHE A 113 -16.74 4.99 20.37
C PHE A 113 -15.76 3.89 19.95
N THR A 114 -16.31 2.70 19.73
CA THR A 114 -15.63 1.56 19.13
C THR A 114 -16.53 0.92 18.07
N PRO A 115 -16.00 0.56 16.89
CA PRO A 115 -16.80 -0.12 15.87
C PRO A 115 -17.26 -1.51 16.32
N ALA A 116 -18.36 -1.99 15.78
CA ALA A 116 -18.79 -3.36 16.02
C ALA A 116 -17.77 -4.38 15.47
N ASP A 117 -17.57 -5.49 16.18
CA ASP A 117 -16.61 -6.52 15.78
C ASP A 117 -16.84 -7.08 14.36
N ALA A 118 -18.09 -7.10 13.89
CA ALA A 118 -18.42 -7.50 12.53
C ALA A 118 -17.82 -6.55 11.48
N ASP A 119 -17.83 -5.24 11.74
CA ASP A 119 -17.27 -4.23 10.86
C ASP A 119 -15.74 -4.25 10.90
N ILE A 120 -15.14 -4.49 12.09
CA ILE A 120 -13.70 -4.69 12.24
C ILE A 120 -13.24 -5.90 11.41
N ARG A 121 -13.94 -7.04 11.51
CA ARG A 121 -13.62 -8.24 10.73
C ARG A 121 -13.74 -8.00 9.22
N ARG A 122 -14.74 -7.23 8.79
CA ARG A 122 -14.93 -6.87 7.37
C ARG A 122 -13.79 -6.01 6.86
N ALA A 123 -13.39 -4.97 7.60
CA ALA A 123 -12.25 -4.13 7.23
C ALA A 123 -10.93 -4.93 7.25
N ARG A 124 -10.71 -5.76 8.28
CA ARG A 124 -9.54 -6.64 8.36
C ARG A 124 -9.41 -7.55 7.14
N ARG A 125 -10.53 -8.09 6.64
CA ARG A 125 -10.51 -8.95 5.45
C ARG A 125 -9.93 -8.25 4.23
N TRP A 126 -10.30 -6.99 3.99
CA TRP A 126 -9.76 -6.18 2.89
C TRP A 126 -8.25 -5.95 3.05
N VAL A 127 -7.82 -5.49 4.23
CA VAL A 127 -6.39 -5.27 4.51
C VAL A 127 -5.57 -6.57 4.36
N MET A 128 -6.13 -7.72 4.74
CA MET A 128 -5.48 -9.01 4.52
C MET A 128 -5.41 -9.36 3.02
N ILE A 129 -6.47 -9.13 2.24
CA ILE A 129 -6.44 -9.34 0.78
C ILE A 129 -5.33 -8.49 0.15
N GLU A 130 -5.27 -7.20 0.48
CA GLU A 130 -4.22 -6.29 0.02
C GLU A 130 -2.82 -6.81 0.37
N SER A 131 -2.64 -7.27 1.62
CA SER A 131 -1.36 -7.79 2.09
C SER A 131 -0.89 -9.02 1.30
N HIS A 132 -1.80 -9.93 0.95
CA HIS A 132 -1.46 -11.10 0.13
C HIS A 132 -1.19 -10.71 -1.33
N LEU A 133 -1.98 -9.79 -1.88
CA LEU A 133 -1.73 -9.25 -3.23
C LEU A 133 -0.36 -8.57 -3.32
N PHE A 134 0.04 -7.85 -2.27
CA PHE A 134 1.31 -7.13 -2.22
C PHE A 134 2.54 -8.04 -2.41
N ILE A 135 2.46 -9.31 -1.98
CA ILE A 135 3.55 -10.29 -2.10
C ILE A 135 3.94 -10.53 -3.57
N PHE A 136 3.02 -10.35 -4.51
CA PHE A 136 3.29 -10.54 -5.95
C PHE A 136 4.00 -9.34 -6.60
N LEU A 137 3.94 -8.14 -6.01
CA LEU A 137 4.64 -6.95 -6.54
C LEU A 137 6.16 -7.14 -6.66
N PRO A 138 6.90 -7.61 -5.63
CA PRO A 138 8.33 -7.88 -5.77
C PRO A 138 8.63 -9.01 -6.76
N LEU A 139 7.77 -10.03 -6.86
CA LEU A 139 7.90 -11.09 -7.87
C LEU A 139 7.88 -10.50 -9.29
N PHE A 140 6.87 -9.70 -9.62
CA PHE A 140 6.75 -9.07 -10.94
C PHE A 140 7.91 -8.12 -11.22
N ALA A 141 8.38 -7.39 -10.20
CA ALA A 141 9.55 -6.53 -10.32
C ALA A 141 10.82 -7.31 -10.67
N VAL A 142 11.04 -8.49 -10.06
CA VAL A 142 12.20 -9.35 -10.35
C VAL A 142 12.10 -9.95 -11.76
N LEU A 143 10.95 -10.48 -12.15
CA LEU A 143 10.73 -11.05 -13.49
C LEU A 143 11.02 -10.01 -14.59
N MET A 144 10.47 -8.81 -14.45
CA MET A 144 10.72 -7.68 -15.33
C MET A 144 12.19 -7.26 -15.33
N ALA A 145 12.84 -7.18 -14.16
CA ALA A 145 14.24 -6.78 -14.06
C ALA A 145 15.19 -7.78 -14.75
N ARG A 146 14.82 -9.06 -14.81
CA ARG A 146 15.54 -10.13 -15.50
C ARG A 146 15.18 -10.25 -16.99
N GLY A 147 14.23 -9.45 -17.49
CA GLY A 147 13.81 -9.47 -18.89
C GLY A 147 12.97 -10.69 -19.27
N ILE A 148 12.40 -11.40 -18.29
CA ILE A 148 11.52 -12.54 -18.60
C ILE A 148 10.31 -12.03 -19.40
N GLY A 149 9.97 -12.70 -20.49
CA GLY A 149 8.85 -12.33 -21.36
C GLY A 149 9.14 -11.25 -22.41
N ILE A 150 10.42 -10.92 -22.62
CA ILE A 150 10.93 -10.16 -23.78
C ILE A 150 12.05 -10.99 -24.43
#